data_AF-A0A1Y1K8X9-F1
#
_entry.id   AF-A0A1Y1K8X9-F1
#
_cell.length_a   1.000
_cell.length_b   1.000
_cell.length_c   1.000
_cell.angle_alpha   90.00
_cell.angle_beta   90.00
_cell.angle_gamma   90.00
#
_symmetry.space_group_name_H-M   'P 1'
#
loop_
_entity.id
_entity.type
_entity.pdbx_description
1 polymer ?
#
loop_
_entity_poly.entity_id
_entity_poly.type
_entity_poly.pdbx_seq_one_letter_code
_entity_poly.pdbx_strand_id
1 'polypeptide(L)'
;STLTAPSTLTAPSTLTAPSTLTAPSTSSVSTSIRELPAPHPIVCGISKKSHFCVLDKPVTVESLALGICHLSKAIQKLNGKLAEFRMEMAGKVLDNNPNQPILEGPEEETLFALPLKNIDDLRRFEEKLKEKEFFVNIIKVLSQNDSKTNVSKTARSTLQRLMDNSLAQKFSWKGQHRKDQVETKQCFSDLRMCELINKCVQIIWPNENNLKKKIESTLSTFLAQQGSLYLKRSSETSDAAASVHGKEEEVDNIP
;
A
#
# COMPACT_ATOMS: atom_id res chain seq x y z
N SER A 1 62.18 17.51 -31.49
CA SER A 1 62.33 18.97 -31.32
C SER A 1 60.93 19.55 -31.19
N THR A 2 60.48 20.17 -30.11
CA THR A 2 61.17 21.08 -29.18
C THR A 2 60.48 21.01 -27.81
N LEU A 3 61.29 21.24 -26.77
CA LEU A 3 60.99 21.22 -25.34
C LEU A 3 60.07 22.37 -24.92
N THR A 4 59.24 22.16 -23.89
CA THR A 4 59.21 23.06 -22.72
C THR A 4 58.48 22.42 -21.52
N ALA A 5 59.20 22.32 -20.41
CA ALA A 5 58.66 22.18 -19.06
C ALA A 5 58.31 23.59 -18.50
N PRO A 6 57.72 23.70 -17.29
CA PRO A 6 58.59 23.77 -16.11
C PRO A 6 58.09 23.06 -14.83
N SER A 7 59.11 22.63 -14.09
CA SER A 7 59.28 22.35 -12.64
C SER A 7 58.65 23.39 -11.69
N THR A 8 58.56 23.29 -10.36
CA THR A 8 58.59 22.26 -9.28
C THR A 8 58.53 23.05 -7.93
N LEU A 9 57.86 22.51 -6.91
CA LEU A 9 57.97 22.70 -5.43
C LEU A 9 57.89 24.11 -4.79
N THR A 10 57.00 24.26 -3.79
CA THR A 10 57.36 24.45 -2.35
C THR A 10 56.10 24.54 -1.45
N ALA A 11 56.04 23.72 -0.39
CA ALA A 11 55.28 23.95 0.85
C ALA A 11 56.20 24.71 1.86
N PRO A 12 55.85 25.03 3.12
CA PRO A 12 54.61 24.83 3.90
C PRO A 12 54.16 26.09 4.67
N SER A 13 52.93 26.12 5.18
CA SER A 13 52.48 27.04 6.25
C SER A 13 51.09 26.60 6.72
N THR A 14 50.63 26.67 7.95
CA THR A 14 51.15 26.86 9.31
C THR A 14 49.94 26.53 10.19
N LEU A 15 50.15 25.79 11.27
CA LEU A 15 49.13 25.51 12.29
C LEU A 15 48.54 26.82 12.82
N THR A 16 47.22 26.93 12.90
CA THR A 16 46.56 27.98 13.70
C THR A 16 45.51 27.33 14.59
N ALA A 17 45.80 27.32 15.89
CA ALA A 17 44.92 26.87 16.94
C ALA A 17 43.69 27.79 17.05
N PRO A 18 42.51 27.27 17.44
CA PRO A 18 41.40 28.12 17.83
C PRO A 18 41.69 28.78 19.19
N SER A 19 41.49 30.09 19.22
CA SER A 19 41.73 30.98 20.35
C SER A 19 40.94 30.58 21.60
N THR A 20 41.65 30.48 22.71
CA THR A 20 41.12 30.47 24.07
C THR A 20 40.39 31.79 24.32
N LEU A 21 39.07 31.75 24.46
CA LEU A 21 38.29 32.88 24.96
C LEU A 21 38.17 32.78 26.48
N THR A 22 38.79 33.76 27.13
CA THR A 22 38.82 34.04 28.55
C THR A 22 37.40 34.21 29.10
N ALA A 23 37.12 33.57 30.24
CA ALA A 23 35.87 33.73 30.98
C ALA A 23 35.76 35.15 31.57
N PRO A 24 34.61 35.85 31.42
CA PRO A 24 34.33 37.03 32.21
C PRO A 24 33.73 36.65 33.58
N SER A 25 34.31 37.25 34.62
CA SER A 25 33.95 37.10 36.02
C SER A 25 32.55 37.63 36.34
N THR A 26 31.79 36.79 37.05
CA THR A 26 30.72 37.08 38.03
C THR A 26 30.09 38.48 38.04
N SER A 27 28.82 38.56 37.62
CA SER A 27 27.84 39.47 38.19
C SER A 27 26.74 38.65 38.85
N SER A 28 26.73 38.64 40.18
CA SER A 28 25.73 37.94 41.00
C SER A 28 24.42 38.73 41.01
N VAL A 29 23.57 38.50 40.01
CA VAL A 29 22.16 38.89 40.09
C VAL A 29 21.42 37.78 40.82
N SER A 30 21.08 38.05 42.08
CA SER A 30 20.27 37.19 42.92
C SER A 30 18.81 37.25 42.46
N THR A 31 18.51 36.57 41.36
CA THR A 31 17.14 36.19 41.01
C THR A 31 16.84 34.91 41.76
N SER A 32 15.85 34.96 42.65
CA SER A 32 15.29 33.80 43.32
C SER A 32 14.82 32.79 42.26
N ILE A 33 15.69 31.83 41.94
CA ILE A 33 15.32 30.65 41.17
C ILE A 33 14.50 29.83 42.14
N ARG A 34 13.18 29.90 41.96
CA ARG A 34 12.27 28.88 42.44
C ARG A 34 12.81 27.56 41.88
N GLU A 35 13.41 26.73 42.74
CA GLU A 35 13.92 25.41 42.35
C GLU A 35 12.87 24.73 41.49
N LEU A 36 13.18 24.55 40.21
CA LEU A 36 12.39 23.64 39.40
C LEU A 36 12.55 22.27 40.06
N PRO A 37 11.44 21.54 40.31
CA PRO A 37 11.54 20.20 40.84
C PRO A 37 12.51 19.40 39.97
N ALA A 38 13.43 18.66 40.61
CA ALA A 38 14.34 17.75 39.92
C ALA A 38 13.58 17.01 38.79
N PRO A 39 14.17 16.86 37.58
CA PRO A 39 13.48 16.23 36.47
C PRO A 39 13.05 14.84 36.93
N HIS A 40 11.74 14.68 37.16
CA HIS A 40 11.21 13.40 37.58
C HIS A 40 11.48 12.44 36.43
N PRO A 41 12.06 11.24 36.69
CA PRO A 41 12.25 10.26 35.63
C PRO A 41 10.89 9.99 35.00
N ILE A 42 10.73 10.35 33.73
CA ILE A 42 9.51 10.12 32.99
C ILE A 42 9.48 8.62 32.70
N VAL A 43 8.78 7.87 33.55
CA VAL A 43 8.63 6.43 33.40
C VAL A 43 7.36 6.14 32.60
N CYS A 44 7.49 5.37 31.52
CA CYS A 44 6.33 4.89 30.79
C CYS A 44 5.66 3.74 31.55
N GLY A 45 4.41 3.94 31.98
CA GLY A 45 3.61 2.91 32.67
C GLY A 45 2.97 1.86 31.76
N ILE A 46 3.22 1.90 30.45
CA ILE A 46 2.63 0.98 29.48
C ILE A 46 3.53 -0.24 29.31
N SER A 47 2.95 -1.43 29.22
CA SER A 47 3.71 -2.67 29.01
C SER A 47 4.60 -2.60 27.77
N LYS A 48 5.89 -2.95 27.92
CA LYS A 48 6.86 -2.94 26.81
C LYS A 48 6.52 -3.93 25.67
N LYS A 49 5.69 -4.93 25.95
CA LYS A 49 5.17 -5.86 24.92
C LYS A 49 4.09 -5.23 24.04
N SER A 50 3.44 -4.17 24.52
CA SER A 50 2.22 -3.60 23.91
C SER A 50 2.46 -2.34 23.10
N HIS A 51 3.63 -1.70 23.22
CA HIS A 51 3.89 -0.44 22.54
C HIS A 51 5.38 -0.20 22.31
N PHE A 52 5.68 0.68 21.36
CA PHE A 52 7.02 1.19 21.16
C PHE A 52 7.27 2.36 22.11
N CYS A 53 8.25 2.21 23.02
CA CYS A 53 8.59 3.20 24.02
C CYS A 53 9.91 3.89 23.70
N VAL A 54 9.88 5.21 23.52
CA VAL A 54 11.11 6.01 23.31
C VAL A 54 11.86 6.26 24.62
N LEU A 55 11.17 6.18 25.76
CA LEU A 55 11.71 6.42 27.10
C LEU A 55 12.57 5.27 27.64
N ASP A 56 12.74 4.18 26.89
CA ASP A 56 13.65 3.08 27.24
C ASP A 56 15.14 3.47 27.11
N LYS A 57 15.43 4.58 26.42
CA LYS A 57 16.78 5.15 26.23
C LYS A 57 16.74 6.63 26.64
N PRO A 58 17.91 7.26 26.93
CA PRO A 58 17.96 8.70 27.14
C PRO A 58 17.27 9.43 25.98
N VAL A 59 16.43 10.41 26.32
CA VAL A 59 15.69 11.20 25.35
C VAL A 59 16.68 12.12 24.66
N THR A 60 16.92 11.88 23.38
CA THR A 60 17.72 12.71 22.48
C THR A 60 16.84 13.16 21.32
N VAL A 61 17.32 14.10 20.50
CA VAL A 61 16.60 14.55 19.30
C VAL A 61 16.38 13.37 18.34
N GLU A 62 17.35 12.46 18.26
CA GLU A 62 17.28 11.25 17.43
C GLU A 62 16.23 10.26 17.94
N SER A 63 16.15 10.06 19.27
CA SER A 63 15.14 9.15 19.83
C SER A 63 13.72 9.72 19.71
N LEU A 64 13.56 11.05 19.78
CA LEU A 64 12.32 11.74 19.46
C LEU A 64 11.93 11.58 17.97
N ALA A 65 12.86 11.79 17.05
CA ALA A 65 12.62 11.61 15.61
C ALA A 65 12.20 10.16 15.30
N LEU A 66 12.83 9.17 15.94
CA LEU A 66 12.46 7.77 15.84
C LEU A 66 11.03 7.53 16.37
N GLY A 67 10.67 8.13 17.50
CA GLY A 67 9.31 8.09 18.05
C GLY A 67 8.26 8.60 17.08
N ILE A 68 8.49 9.78 16.48
CA ILE A 68 7.59 10.39 15.50
C ILE A 68 7.46 9.52 14.24
N CYS A 69 8.55 8.92 13.77
CA CYS A 69 8.53 7.99 12.64
C CYS A 69 7.68 6.75 12.94
N HIS A 70 7.84 6.16 14.12
CA HIS A 70 7.03 5.03 14.57
C HIS A 70 5.54 5.39 14.70
N LEU A 71 5.24 6.58 15.22
CA LEU A 71 3.87 7.08 15.33
C LEU A 71 3.25 7.28 13.94
N SER A 72 3.96 7.90 13.00
CA SER A 72 3.52 8.07 11.61
C SER A 72 3.20 6.71 10.97
N LYS A 73 4.06 5.71 11.15
CA LYS A 73 3.84 4.34 10.68
C LYS A 73 2.60 3.69 11.31
N ALA A 74 2.36 3.91 12.61
CA ALA A 74 1.18 3.38 13.31
C ALA A 74 -0.11 4.04 12.79
N ILE A 75 -0.11 5.36 12.57
CA ILE A 75 -1.24 6.11 11.99
C ILE A 75 -1.54 5.60 10.59
N GLN A 76 -0.53 5.37 9.75
CA GLN A 76 -0.73 4.80 8.41
C GLN A 76 -1.36 3.40 8.44
N LYS A 77 -0.94 2.54 9.39
CA LYS A 77 -1.59 1.23 9.60
C LYS A 77 -3.04 1.37 10.07
N LEU A 78 -3.32 2.31 10.98
CA LEU A 78 -4.67 2.56 11.47
C LEU A 78 -5.56 3.09 10.35
N ASN A 79 -5.09 4.03 9.54
CA ASN A 79 -5.80 4.54 8.38
C ASN A 79 -6.10 3.44 7.37
N GLY A 80 -5.16 2.53 7.12
CA GLY A 80 -5.39 1.35 6.29
C GLY A 80 -6.49 0.44 6.84
N LYS A 81 -6.45 0.10 8.14
CA LYS A 81 -7.49 -0.69 8.80
C LYS A 81 -8.84 0.03 8.84
N LEU A 82 -8.85 1.34 9.01
CA LEU A 82 -10.07 2.15 9.05
C LEU A 82 -10.69 2.24 7.65
N ALA A 83 -9.88 2.26 6.59
CA ALA A 83 -10.38 2.10 5.22
C ALA A 83 -10.98 0.72 5.00
N GLU A 84 -10.35 -0.35 5.50
CA GLU A 84 -10.88 -1.72 5.45
C GLU A 84 -12.21 -1.85 6.22
N PHE A 85 -12.28 -1.33 7.45
CA PHE A 85 -13.50 -1.30 8.26
C PHE A 85 -14.62 -0.45 7.64
N ARG A 86 -14.27 0.69 7.03
CA ARG A 86 -15.25 1.50 6.28
C ARG A 86 -15.82 0.73 5.10
N MET A 87 -14.98 -0.02 4.38
CA MET A 87 -15.45 -0.91 3.32
C MET A 87 -16.32 -2.05 3.86
N GLU A 88 -16.02 -2.58 5.06
CA GLU A 88 -16.83 -3.63 5.69
C GLU A 88 -18.20 -3.11 6.20
N MET A 89 -18.24 -1.91 6.81
CA MET A 89 -19.49 -1.31 7.31
C MET A 89 -20.41 -0.84 6.19
N ALA A 90 -19.85 -0.31 5.09
CA ALA A 90 -20.64 0.01 3.90
C ALA A 90 -21.37 -1.23 3.34
N GLY A 91 -20.84 -2.44 3.57
CA GLY A 91 -21.48 -3.69 3.19
C GLY A 91 -22.61 -4.18 4.12
N LYS A 92 -22.83 -3.53 5.28
CA LYS A 92 -23.76 -4.03 6.33
C LYS A 92 -24.93 -3.08 6.66
N VAL A 93 -25.08 -1.93 5.99
CA VAL A 93 -26.13 -0.92 6.29
C VAL A 93 -27.40 -1.07 5.43
N LEU A 94 -27.43 -1.99 4.47
CA LEU A 94 -28.68 -2.37 3.80
C LEU A 94 -29.42 -3.41 4.66
N ASP A 95 -30.00 -2.99 5.79
CA ASP A 95 -31.20 -3.60 6.36
C ASP A 95 -31.72 -2.79 7.56
N ASN A 96 -32.95 -2.28 7.41
CA ASN A 96 -33.85 -1.67 8.41
C ASN A 96 -33.75 -0.14 8.65
N ASN A 97 -34.62 0.63 7.99
CA ASN A 97 -35.82 1.25 8.59
C ASN A 97 -36.42 2.32 7.65
N PRO A 98 -37.69 2.21 7.20
CA PRO A 98 -38.33 3.24 6.38
C PRO A 98 -38.96 4.30 7.29
N ASN A 99 -38.23 5.36 7.62
CA ASN A 99 -38.76 6.72 7.82
C ASN A 99 -37.68 7.64 8.39
N GLN A 100 -37.01 8.38 7.51
CA GLN A 100 -36.59 9.75 7.83
C GLN A 100 -36.47 10.56 6.53
N PRO A 101 -36.93 11.82 6.50
CA PRO A 101 -36.87 12.66 5.31
C PRO A 101 -35.45 13.22 5.19
N ILE A 102 -34.74 12.89 4.11
CA ILE A 102 -33.35 13.32 3.91
C ILE A 102 -33.28 14.30 2.75
N LEU A 103 -32.74 15.46 3.12
CA LEU A 103 -32.34 16.60 2.33
C LEU A 103 -31.37 16.18 1.21
N GLU A 104 -31.72 16.50 -0.04
CA GLU A 104 -30.91 16.24 -1.23
C GLU A 104 -29.50 16.86 -1.10
N GLY A 105 -28.50 16.02 -0.89
CA GLY A 105 -27.11 16.25 -1.30
C GLY A 105 -26.81 15.40 -2.55
N PRO A 106 -25.75 15.67 -3.32
CA PRO A 106 -25.45 14.88 -4.52
C PRO A 106 -25.00 13.47 -4.11
N GLU A 107 -25.96 12.54 -4.06
CA GLU A 107 -25.80 11.12 -3.74
C GLU A 107 -25.12 10.34 -4.88
N GLU A 108 -23.92 10.73 -5.30
CA GLU A 108 -23.11 9.95 -6.25
C GLU A 108 -21.93 9.21 -5.61
N GLU A 109 -21.77 9.25 -4.27
CA GLU A 109 -20.60 8.65 -3.60
C GLU A 109 -20.69 7.13 -3.36
N THR A 110 -21.74 6.44 -3.82
CA THR A 110 -21.99 5.00 -3.55
C THR A 110 -22.14 4.11 -4.79
N LEU A 111 -21.76 4.55 -5.98
CA LEU A 111 -22.14 3.81 -7.21
C LEU A 111 -21.50 2.42 -7.38
N PHE A 112 -20.36 2.13 -6.75
CA PHE A 112 -19.73 0.81 -6.80
C PHE A 112 -19.05 0.43 -5.48
N ALA A 113 -19.39 -0.75 -4.95
CA ALA A 113 -18.64 -1.38 -3.87
C ALA A 113 -17.35 -1.99 -4.43
N LEU A 114 -16.27 -1.23 -4.39
CA LEU A 114 -14.93 -1.70 -4.76
C LEU A 114 -14.29 -2.50 -3.61
N PRO A 115 -13.47 -3.53 -3.89
CA PRO A 115 -13.15 -4.08 -5.21
C PRO A 115 -14.28 -4.95 -5.78
N LEU A 116 -14.43 -4.92 -7.11
CA LEU A 116 -15.48 -5.65 -7.83
C LEU A 116 -15.24 -7.16 -7.74
N LYS A 117 -16.29 -7.93 -7.46
CA LYS A 117 -16.22 -9.39 -7.22
C LYS A 117 -16.83 -10.23 -8.33
N ASN A 118 -17.74 -9.65 -9.11
CA ASN A 118 -18.47 -10.37 -10.16
C ASN A 118 -18.42 -9.62 -11.50
N ILE A 119 -18.80 -10.34 -12.56
CA ILE A 119 -18.74 -9.85 -13.94
C ILE A 119 -19.83 -8.82 -14.23
N ASP A 120 -20.98 -8.89 -13.56
CA ASP A 120 -22.09 -7.98 -13.82
C ASP A 120 -21.78 -6.58 -13.31
N ASP A 121 -21.21 -6.48 -12.10
CA ASP A 121 -20.74 -5.22 -11.53
C ASP A 121 -19.57 -4.65 -12.35
N LEU A 122 -18.67 -5.52 -12.84
CA LEU A 122 -17.62 -5.09 -13.78
C LEU A 122 -18.21 -4.51 -15.05
N ARG A 123 -19.24 -5.13 -15.63
CA ARG A 123 -19.88 -4.60 -16.85
C ARG A 123 -20.51 -3.23 -16.59
N ARG A 124 -21.23 -3.07 -15.48
CA ARG A 124 -21.81 -1.77 -15.09
C ARG A 124 -20.72 -0.71 -14.87
N PHE A 125 -19.62 -1.10 -14.24
CA PHE A 125 -18.47 -0.23 -14.03
C PHE A 125 -17.82 0.20 -15.33
N GLU A 126 -17.61 -0.73 -16.26
CA GLU A 126 -17.06 -0.47 -17.60
C GLU A 126 -17.95 0.45 -18.44
N GLU A 127 -19.28 0.32 -18.32
CA GLU A 127 -20.23 1.25 -18.94
C GLU A 127 -20.12 2.64 -18.31
N LYS A 128 -20.08 2.75 -16.98
CA LYS A 128 -19.96 4.05 -16.30
C LYS A 128 -18.60 4.71 -16.54
N LEU A 129 -17.54 3.95 -16.81
CA LEU A 129 -16.24 4.50 -17.24
C LEU A 129 -16.28 5.22 -18.60
N LYS A 130 -17.34 5.07 -19.40
CA LYS A 130 -17.54 5.86 -20.62
C LYS A 130 -17.90 7.32 -20.32
N GLU A 131 -18.47 7.58 -19.14
CA GLU A 131 -18.80 8.93 -18.69
C GLU A 131 -17.52 9.68 -18.30
N LYS A 132 -17.27 10.80 -18.99
CA LYS A 132 -16.03 11.57 -18.82
C LYS A 132 -15.85 12.09 -17.39
N GLU A 133 -16.93 12.55 -16.76
CA GLU A 133 -16.91 13.10 -15.40
C GLU A 133 -16.58 12.01 -14.38
N PHE A 134 -17.27 10.87 -14.47
CA PHE A 134 -16.98 9.70 -13.64
C PHE A 134 -15.53 9.24 -13.81
N PHE A 135 -15.04 9.13 -15.05
CA PHE A 135 -13.67 8.71 -15.35
C PHE A 135 -12.62 9.62 -14.70
N VAL A 136 -12.80 10.94 -14.76
CA VAL A 136 -11.90 11.90 -14.11
C VAL A 136 -11.99 11.83 -12.60
N ASN A 137 -13.19 11.70 -12.04
CA ASN A 137 -13.41 11.60 -10.60
C ASN A 137 -12.76 10.35 -10.01
N ILE A 138 -12.92 9.19 -10.64
CA ILE A 138 -12.32 7.95 -10.14
C ILE A 138 -10.80 7.95 -10.27
N ILE A 139 -10.23 8.57 -11.33
CA ILE A 139 -8.78 8.80 -11.42
C ILE A 139 -8.28 9.59 -10.21
N LYS A 140 -8.99 10.67 -9.85
CA LYS A 140 -8.62 11.53 -8.71
C LYS A 140 -8.63 10.72 -7.40
N VAL A 141 -9.66 9.91 -7.16
CA VAL A 141 -9.78 9.07 -5.96
C VAL A 141 -8.70 7.98 -5.91
N LEU A 142 -8.37 7.36 -7.04
CA LEU A 142 -7.36 6.31 -7.10
C LEU A 142 -5.95 6.89 -6.88
N SER A 143 -5.62 7.99 -7.58
CA SER A 143 -4.28 8.61 -7.56
C SER A 143 -3.88 9.24 -6.23
N GLN A 144 -4.84 9.63 -5.39
CA GLN A 144 -4.56 10.20 -4.05
C GLN A 144 -4.05 9.16 -3.04
N ASN A 145 -4.31 7.87 -3.26
CA ASN A 145 -4.19 6.84 -2.24
C ASN A 145 -3.09 5.80 -2.51
N ASP A 146 -2.33 5.95 -3.60
CA ASP A 146 -1.31 4.97 -3.99
C ASP A 146 0.09 5.28 -3.43
N SER A 147 0.77 4.23 -2.97
CA SER A 147 2.16 4.34 -2.49
C SER A 147 3.10 4.66 -3.67
N LYS A 148 3.81 5.79 -3.59
CA LYS A 148 4.81 6.23 -4.60
C LYS A 148 6.12 5.44 -4.48
N THR A 149 6.05 4.12 -4.54
CA THR A 149 7.22 3.24 -4.40
C THR A 149 7.84 2.90 -5.76
N ASN A 150 7.07 2.27 -6.65
CA ASN A 150 7.44 2.09 -8.06
C ASN A 150 6.20 1.83 -8.92
N VAL A 151 6.34 2.00 -10.24
CA VAL A 151 5.30 1.79 -11.25
C VAL A 151 4.56 0.46 -11.09
N SER A 152 5.30 -0.65 -10.92
CA SER A 152 4.72 -1.98 -10.83
C SER A 152 3.84 -2.14 -9.59
N LYS A 153 4.31 -1.64 -8.44
CA LYS A 153 3.53 -1.64 -7.20
C LYS A 153 2.29 -0.76 -7.34
N THR A 154 2.42 0.42 -7.93
CA THR A 154 1.27 1.30 -8.20
C THR A 154 0.26 0.62 -9.11
N ALA A 155 0.67 0.11 -10.28
CA ALA A 155 -0.25 -0.55 -11.22
C ALA A 155 -0.99 -1.74 -10.56
N ARG A 156 -0.26 -2.57 -9.79
CA ARG A 156 -0.85 -3.70 -9.07
C ARG A 156 -1.78 -3.25 -7.95
N SER A 157 -1.42 -2.25 -7.14
CA SER A 157 -2.28 -1.76 -6.06
C SER A 157 -3.55 -1.11 -6.60
N THR A 158 -3.45 -0.32 -7.68
CA THR A 158 -4.62 0.25 -8.35
C THR A 158 -5.56 -0.84 -8.85
N LEU A 159 -5.05 -1.89 -9.52
CA LEU A 159 -5.88 -3.02 -9.95
C LEU A 159 -6.55 -3.74 -8.77
N GLN A 160 -5.82 -4.02 -7.69
CA GLN A 160 -6.36 -4.71 -6.51
C GLN A 160 -7.41 -3.91 -5.75
N ARG A 161 -7.40 -2.58 -5.87
CA ARG A 161 -8.47 -1.73 -5.36
C ARG A 161 -9.72 -1.76 -6.24
N LEU A 162 -9.56 -2.04 -7.53
CA LEU A 162 -10.66 -2.06 -8.49
C LEU A 162 -11.32 -3.44 -8.61
N MET A 163 -10.53 -4.50 -8.53
CA MET A 163 -10.95 -5.85 -8.87
C MET A 163 -10.41 -6.87 -7.87
N ASP A 164 -11.30 -7.72 -7.36
CA ASP A 164 -10.91 -8.82 -6.48
C ASP A 164 -10.17 -9.91 -7.26
N ASN A 165 -9.33 -10.67 -6.54
CA ASN A 165 -8.54 -11.75 -7.13
C ASN A 165 -9.43 -12.83 -7.77
N SER A 166 -10.58 -13.15 -7.18
CA SER A 166 -11.52 -14.13 -7.73
C SER A 166 -12.07 -13.71 -9.11
N LEU A 167 -12.32 -12.41 -9.29
CA LEU A 167 -12.75 -11.86 -10.57
C LEU A 167 -11.57 -11.79 -11.56
N ALA A 168 -10.39 -11.37 -11.10
CA ALA A 168 -9.18 -11.27 -11.91
C ALA A 168 -8.76 -12.62 -12.54
N GLN A 169 -9.09 -13.74 -11.91
CA GLN A 169 -8.84 -15.09 -12.45
C GLN A 169 -9.52 -15.33 -13.80
N LYS A 170 -10.65 -14.68 -14.06
CA LYS A 170 -11.43 -14.81 -15.31
C LYS A 170 -10.79 -14.08 -16.49
N PHE A 171 -9.71 -13.35 -16.24
CA PHE A 171 -9.02 -12.54 -17.25
C PHE A 171 -7.59 -13.03 -17.50
N SER A 172 -7.12 -12.74 -18.70
CA SER A 172 -5.70 -12.71 -19.05
C SER A 172 -5.43 -11.45 -19.85
N TRP A 173 -4.16 -11.10 -20.07
CA TRP A 173 -3.83 -9.86 -20.76
C TRP A 173 -4.47 -9.75 -22.17
N LYS A 174 -4.42 -10.84 -22.93
CA LYS A 174 -4.88 -10.94 -24.33
C LYS A 174 -5.88 -12.08 -24.59
N GLY A 175 -6.56 -12.57 -23.55
CA GLY A 175 -7.50 -13.68 -23.70
C GLY A 175 -6.83 -15.01 -24.09
N GLN A 176 -5.57 -15.22 -23.70
CA GLN A 176 -4.83 -16.42 -24.06
C GLN A 176 -5.49 -17.68 -23.48
N HIS A 177 -5.91 -18.59 -24.35
CA HIS A 177 -6.40 -19.90 -23.99
C HIS A 177 -5.24 -20.89 -23.86
N ARG A 178 -5.07 -21.50 -22.69
CA ARG A 178 -4.12 -22.60 -22.51
C ARG A 178 -4.83 -23.93 -22.78
N LYS A 179 -4.14 -24.90 -23.38
CA LYS A 179 -4.71 -26.22 -23.70
C LYS A 179 -5.30 -26.94 -22.47
N ASP A 180 -4.78 -26.64 -21.28
CA ASP A 180 -5.18 -27.27 -20.02
C ASP A 180 -6.31 -26.52 -19.28
N GLN A 181 -6.84 -25.42 -19.84
CA GLN A 181 -7.93 -24.66 -19.22
C GLN A 181 -9.29 -25.05 -19.80
N VAL A 182 -10.25 -25.28 -18.91
CA VAL A 182 -11.64 -25.62 -19.26
C VAL A 182 -12.42 -24.39 -19.75
N GLU A 183 -12.09 -23.20 -19.23
CA GLU A 183 -12.76 -21.94 -19.57
C GLU A 183 -11.83 -20.96 -20.29
N THR A 184 -12.39 -20.23 -21.26
CA THR A 184 -11.68 -19.16 -21.97
C THR A 184 -11.64 -17.90 -21.10
N LYS A 185 -10.44 -17.34 -20.92
CA LYS A 185 -10.24 -16.09 -20.19
C LYS A 185 -10.56 -14.89 -21.09
N GLN A 186 -11.21 -13.88 -20.53
CA GLN A 186 -11.47 -12.61 -21.22
C GLN A 186 -10.20 -11.75 -21.35
N CYS A 187 -10.18 -10.86 -22.34
CA CYS A 187 -9.10 -9.91 -22.58
C CYS A 187 -9.16 -8.74 -21.58
N PHE A 188 -8.21 -8.66 -20.67
CA PHE A 188 -8.10 -7.52 -19.76
C PHE A 188 -7.69 -6.23 -20.49
N SER A 189 -6.83 -6.33 -21.51
CA SER A 189 -6.34 -5.14 -22.23
C SER A 189 -7.41 -4.39 -23.03
N ASP A 190 -8.58 -5.01 -23.23
CA ASP A 190 -9.73 -4.40 -23.93
C ASP A 190 -10.67 -3.65 -22.97
N LEU A 191 -10.51 -3.82 -21.65
CA LEU A 191 -11.30 -3.13 -20.64
C LEU A 191 -10.88 -1.66 -20.51
N ARG A 192 -11.85 -0.76 -20.32
CA ARG A 192 -11.64 0.64 -19.93
C ARG A 192 -10.96 0.74 -18.58
N MET A 193 -11.13 -0.22 -17.68
CA MET A 193 -10.33 -0.30 -16.46
C MET A 193 -8.83 -0.34 -16.74
N CYS A 194 -8.38 -0.98 -17.82
CA CYS A 194 -6.97 -0.95 -18.22
C CYS A 194 -6.52 0.46 -18.59
N GLU A 195 -7.33 1.20 -19.34
CA GLU A 195 -7.09 2.62 -19.66
C GLU A 195 -7.04 3.48 -18.38
N LEU A 196 -7.99 3.26 -17.47
CA LEU A 196 -8.05 3.92 -16.16
C LEU A 196 -6.74 3.73 -15.37
N ILE A 197 -6.27 2.48 -15.24
CA ILE A 197 -5.02 2.18 -14.53
C ILE A 197 -3.83 2.86 -15.22
N ASN A 198 -3.76 2.83 -16.55
CA ASN A 198 -2.71 3.52 -17.29
C ASN A 198 -2.67 5.02 -16.99
N LYS A 199 -3.83 5.68 -16.95
CA LYS A 199 -3.95 7.11 -16.63
C LYS A 199 -3.59 7.41 -15.18
N CYS A 200 -4.07 6.61 -14.22
CA CYS A 200 -3.72 6.75 -12.81
C CYS A 200 -2.20 6.66 -12.61
N VAL A 201 -1.57 5.64 -13.17
CA VAL A 201 -0.12 5.43 -13.04
C VAL A 201 0.65 6.56 -13.74
N GLN A 202 0.19 7.05 -14.89
CA GLN A 202 0.81 8.17 -15.61
C GLN A 202 0.79 9.47 -14.81
N ILE A 203 -0.29 9.75 -14.07
CA ILE A 203 -0.40 10.93 -13.20
C ILE A 203 0.57 10.84 -12.02
N ILE A 204 0.75 9.64 -11.44
CA ILE A 204 1.65 9.43 -10.31
C ILE A 204 3.12 9.44 -10.75
N TRP A 205 3.41 8.95 -11.96
CA TRP A 205 4.75 8.76 -12.52
C TRP A 205 4.94 9.49 -13.87
N PRO A 206 4.85 10.84 -13.91
CA PRO A 206 4.82 11.59 -15.17
C PRO A 206 6.13 11.55 -15.97
N ASN A 207 7.27 11.35 -15.30
CA ASN A 207 8.61 11.40 -15.91
C ASN A 207 9.18 10.01 -16.19
N GLU A 208 8.37 8.96 -16.08
CA GLU A 208 8.85 7.59 -16.13
C GLU A 208 8.86 7.04 -17.56
N ASN A 209 10.01 6.47 -17.95
CA ASN A 209 10.20 5.92 -19.28
C ASN A 209 9.57 4.53 -19.42
N ASN A 210 9.08 4.22 -20.62
CA ASN A 210 8.47 2.92 -20.97
C ASN A 210 7.29 2.52 -20.07
N LEU A 211 6.55 3.51 -19.56
CA LEU A 211 5.49 3.30 -18.56
C LEU A 211 4.48 2.22 -18.98
N LYS A 212 3.95 2.32 -20.20
CA LYS A 212 2.96 1.37 -20.74
C LYS A 212 3.47 -0.08 -20.73
N LYS A 213 4.73 -0.30 -21.16
CA LYS A 213 5.35 -1.63 -21.15
C LYS A 213 5.53 -2.19 -19.74
N LYS A 214 5.90 -1.34 -18.77
CA LYS A 214 6.04 -1.73 -17.37
C LYS A 214 4.68 -2.12 -16.76
N ILE A 215 3.64 -1.33 -17.03
CA ILE A 215 2.27 -1.63 -16.59
C ILE A 215 1.81 -2.95 -17.20
N GLU A 216 1.90 -3.11 -18.52
CA GLU A 216 1.55 -4.32 -19.25
C GLU A 216 2.25 -5.57 -18.68
N SER A 217 3.56 -5.53 -18.56
CA SER A 217 4.34 -6.65 -18.01
C SER A 217 3.91 -7.01 -16.59
N THR A 218 3.68 -5.99 -15.75
CA THR A 218 3.25 -6.17 -14.36
C THR A 218 1.86 -6.81 -14.26
N LEU A 219 0.88 -6.26 -14.98
CA LEU A 219 -0.51 -6.72 -14.91
C LEU A 219 -0.67 -8.08 -15.60
N SER A 220 -0.03 -8.30 -16.74
CA SER A 220 -0.02 -9.61 -17.42
C SER A 220 0.52 -10.71 -16.50
N THR A 221 1.65 -10.46 -15.84
CA THR A 221 2.23 -11.40 -14.87
C THR A 221 1.30 -11.64 -13.68
N PHE A 222 0.68 -10.58 -13.14
CA PHE A 222 -0.28 -10.70 -12.04
C PHE A 222 -1.49 -11.56 -12.41
N LEU A 223 -2.13 -11.30 -13.55
CA LEU A 223 -3.30 -12.06 -14.02
C LEU A 223 -2.96 -13.53 -14.29
N ALA A 224 -1.77 -13.81 -14.83
CA ALA A 224 -1.28 -15.18 -15.00
C ALA A 224 -1.14 -15.90 -13.66
N GLN A 225 -0.61 -15.22 -12.64
CA GLN A 225 -0.46 -15.77 -11.28
C GLN A 225 -1.80 -16.09 -10.63
N GLN A 226 -2.83 -15.26 -10.83
CA GLN A 226 -4.16 -15.53 -10.29
C GLN A 226 -4.74 -16.85 -10.81
N GLY A 227 -4.57 -17.14 -12.11
CA GLY A 227 -5.00 -18.41 -12.69
C GLY A 227 -4.28 -19.64 -12.13
N SER A 228 -2.97 -19.54 -11.84
CA SER A 228 -2.19 -20.65 -11.28
C SER A 228 -2.55 -20.97 -9.83
N LEU A 229 -2.90 -19.96 -9.03
CA LEU A 229 -3.32 -20.16 -7.63
C LEU A 229 -4.65 -20.93 -7.53
N TYR A 230 -5.53 -20.76 -8.52
CA TYR A 230 -6.78 -21.52 -8.60
C TYR A 230 -6.52 -23.01 -8.85
N LEU A 231 -5.71 -23.35 -9.87
CA LEU A 231 -5.38 -24.75 -10.20
C LEU A 231 -4.81 -25.50 -8.98
N LYS A 232 -3.94 -24.84 -8.21
CA LYS A 232 -3.34 -25.40 -7.00
C LYS A 232 -4.36 -25.59 -5.88
N ARG A 233 -5.27 -24.63 -5.68
CA ARG A 233 -6.33 -24.75 -4.67
C ARG A 233 -7.35 -25.84 -5.04
N SER A 234 -7.71 -25.95 -6.32
CA SER A 234 -8.63 -26.99 -6.80
C SER A 234 -8.05 -28.39 -6.67
N SER A 235 -6.74 -28.57 -6.92
CA SER A 235 -6.07 -29.86 -6.72
C SER A 235 -5.96 -30.24 -5.23
N GLU A 236 -5.67 -29.27 -4.36
CA GLU A 236 -5.60 -29.50 -2.91
C GLU A 236 -6.98 -29.88 -2.32
N THR A 237 -8.07 -29.31 -2.84
CA THR A 237 -9.44 -29.70 -2.43
C THR A 237 -9.88 -31.06 -2.97
N SER A 238 -9.42 -31.48 -4.16
CA SER A 238 -9.75 -32.80 -4.69
C SER A 238 -8.99 -33.92 -3.96
N ASP A 239 -7.73 -33.69 -3.60
CA ASP A 239 -6.93 -34.67 -2.87
C ASP A 239 -7.40 -34.84 -1.41
N ALA A 240 -7.87 -33.75 -0.79
CA ALA A 240 -8.49 -33.81 0.54
C ALA A 240 -9.82 -34.58 0.55
N ALA A 241 -10.64 -34.46 -0.50
CA ALA A 241 -11.90 -35.20 -0.63
C ALA A 241 -11.69 -36.69 -0.94
N ALA A 242 -10.67 -37.02 -1.75
CA ALA A 242 -10.33 -38.42 -2.07
C ALA A 242 -9.79 -39.21 -0.86
N SER A 243 -9.17 -38.54 0.11
CA SER A 243 -8.65 -39.18 1.34
C SER A 243 -9.75 -39.57 2.34
N VAL A 244 -10.97 -39.05 2.22
CA VAL A 244 -12.08 -39.32 3.15
C VAL A 244 -12.94 -40.52 2.73
N HIS A 245 -12.84 -40.99 1.47
CA HIS A 245 -13.68 -42.08 0.95
C HIS A 245 -13.03 -43.48 0.96
N GLY A 246 -11.91 -43.65 1.67
CA GLY A 246 -11.12 -44.89 1.68
C GLY A 246 -11.19 -45.74 2.95
N LYS A 247 -12.19 -45.55 3.83
CA LYS A 247 -12.34 -46.35 5.06
C LYS A 247 -13.80 -46.69 5.31
N GLU A 248 -14.37 -47.61 4.56
CA GLU A 248 -15.57 -48.37 4.95
C GLU A 248 -15.73 -49.57 3.99
N GLU A 249 -14.92 -50.61 4.19
CA GLU A 249 -15.26 -51.97 3.73
C GLU A 249 -14.37 -52.99 4.48
N GLU A 250 -14.74 -53.30 5.71
CA GLU A 250 -14.39 -54.58 6.34
C GLU A 250 -15.45 -54.89 7.39
N VAL A 251 -16.52 -55.58 6.98
CA VAL A 251 -17.44 -56.27 7.88
C VAL A 251 -17.66 -57.68 7.36
N ASP A 252 -17.00 -58.59 8.07
CA ASP A 252 -17.35 -59.97 8.40
C ASP A 252 -17.99 -60.86 7.33
N ASN A 253 -17.21 -61.87 6.95
CA ASN A 253 -17.72 -63.10 6.37
C ASN A 253 -16.93 -64.26 6.96
N ILE A 254 -17.53 -65.04 7.87
CA ILE A 254 -17.18 -66.45 8.16
C ILE A 254 -18.42 -67.11 8.82
N PRO A 255 -18.76 -68.35 8.41
CA PRO A 255 -20.04 -69.02 8.67
C PRO A 255 -20.30 -69.49 10.11
#